data_AF-A0A935RXQ9-F1
#
_entry.id   AF-A0A935RXQ9-F1
#
_cell.length_a   1.000
_cell.length_b   1.000
_cell.length_c   1.000
_cell.angle_alpha   90.00
_cell.angle_beta   90.00
_cell.angle_gamma   90.00
#
_symmetry.space_group_name_H-M   'P 1'
#
loop_
_entity.id
_entity.type
_entity.pdbx_description
1 polymer ?
#
loop_
_entity_poly.entity_id
_entity_poly.type
_entity_poly.pdbx_seq_one_letter_code
_entity_poly.pdbx_strand_id
1 'polypeptide(L)'
;MLNLKKSYKIIETRVLIKENDTWSALTYIWNDEQTDAYLSLAGDYKQVGWTDEAGKKHSLKYAIPGILQCKSCHEFNLQIEPIGPSARHMNKTYTFNNETVNQLVYLQSRGKIRKLPAIDSIPSIADWSNHSYSLDERSRAYLDINCAHCHRKEGPAKNSGLYLTAEEQNQSVIGILKSPVAAGRGSGGLKYDIVPRDPDASIVIHRMRSSEPGVMMPELGRRTTHTEGIELVSEWIRTMEKL
;
A
#
# COMPACT_ATOMS: atom_id res chain seq x y z
N MET A 1 -17.85 -6.47 -12.47
CA MET A 1 -18.27 -7.62 -11.66
C MET A 1 -17.11 -8.59 -11.59
N LEU A 2 -16.70 -9.00 -10.38
CA LEU A 2 -15.69 -10.06 -10.23
C LEU A 2 -16.21 -11.32 -10.93
N ASN A 3 -15.42 -11.87 -11.85
CA ASN A 3 -15.77 -13.09 -12.56
C ASN A 3 -15.57 -14.27 -11.60
N LEU A 4 -16.62 -14.59 -10.82
CA LEU A 4 -16.58 -15.56 -9.73
C LEU A 4 -16.55 -17.04 -10.20
N LYS A 5 -16.10 -17.33 -11.42
CA LYS A 5 -16.02 -18.70 -11.99
C LYS A 5 -14.98 -19.63 -11.33
N LYS A 6 -14.19 -19.14 -10.36
CA LYS A 6 -13.23 -19.93 -9.57
C LYS A 6 -13.81 -20.18 -8.17
N SER A 7 -13.47 -21.30 -7.53
CA SER A 7 -13.76 -21.49 -6.11
C SER A 7 -12.87 -20.55 -5.29
N TYR A 8 -13.48 -19.58 -4.61
CA TYR A 8 -12.76 -18.69 -3.68
C TYR A 8 -12.99 -19.20 -2.25
N LYS A 9 -11.93 -19.21 -1.44
CA LYS A 9 -12.05 -19.35 0.01
C LYS A 9 -11.91 -17.98 0.64
N ILE A 10 -12.98 -17.47 1.21
CA ILE A 10 -12.98 -16.23 2.00
C ILE A 10 -12.36 -16.55 3.36
N ILE A 11 -11.38 -15.74 3.75
CA ILE A 11 -10.61 -15.93 4.97
C ILE A 11 -11.09 -14.99 6.08
N GLU A 12 -11.30 -13.73 5.73
CA GLU A 12 -11.71 -12.67 6.64
C GLU A 12 -12.58 -11.63 5.91
N THR A 13 -13.26 -10.79 6.70
CA THR A 13 -13.87 -9.55 6.24
C THR A 13 -13.57 -8.48 7.27
N ARG A 14 -12.94 -7.39 6.83
CA ARG A 14 -12.61 -6.24 7.68
C ARG A 14 -13.49 -5.07 7.31
N VAL A 15 -14.09 -4.46 8.31
CA VAL A 15 -15.03 -3.35 8.15
C VAL A 15 -14.55 -2.18 8.99
N LEU A 16 -14.51 -0.99 8.38
CA LEU A 16 -14.48 0.27 9.11
C LEU A 16 -15.90 0.84 9.11
N ILE A 17 -16.45 1.08 10.30
CA ILE A 17 -17.79 1.66 10.48
C ILE A 17 -17.61 3.04 11.09
N LYS A 18 -18.30 4.05 10.54
CA LYS A 18 -18.33 5.40 11.08
C LYS A 18 -19.60 5.60 11.90
N GLU A 19 -19.45 5.83 13.20
CA GLU A 19 -20.54 6.12 14.14
C GLU A 19 -20.18 7.37 14.94
N ASN A 20 -21.09 8.34 15.06
CA ASN A 20 -20.86 9.59 15.80
C ASN A 20 -19.52 10.27 15.44
N ASP A 21 -19.24 10.36 14.14
CA ASP A 21 -17.99 10.88 13.57
C ASP A 21 -16.69 10.15 13.95
N THR A 22 -16.79 8.96 14.54
CA THR A 22 -15.64 8.12 14.91
C THR A 22 -15.62 6.84 14.08
N TRP A 23 -14.44 6.45 13.58
CA TRP A 23 -14.27 5.17 12.89
C TRP A 23 -13.87 4.06 13.86
N SER A 24 -14.58 2.94 13.75
CA SER A 24 -14.30 1.70 14.48
C SER A 24 -13.96 0.59 13.50
N ALA A 25 -12.95 -0.21 13.83
CA ALA A 25 -12.55 -1.38 13.04
C ALA A 25 -13.20 -2.65 13.59
N LEU A 26 -13.68 -3.50 12.70
CA LEU A 26 -14.23 -4.81 13.01
C LEU A 26 -13.59 -5.85 12.08
N THR A 27 -13.12 -6.95 12.67
CA THR A 27 -12.56 -8.09 11.94
C THR A 27 -13.49 -9.28 12.10
N TYR A 28 -14.01 -9.80 10.99
CA TYR A 28 -14.82 -11.01 10.93
C TYR A 28 -14.02 -12.13 10.30
N ILE A 29 -14.05 -13.32 10.90
CA ILE A 29 -13.31 -14.50 10.43
C ILE A 29 -14.32 -15.51 9.90
N TRP A 30 -14.12 -15.94 8.66
CA TRP A 30 -14.99 -16.90 8.00
C TRP A 30 -14.73 -18.31 8.50
N ASN A 31 -15.78 -19.10 8.72
CA ASN A 31 -15.65 -20.53 9.04
C ASN A 31 -15.14 -21.33 7.83
N ASP A 32 -14.70 -22.57 8.07
CA ASP A 32 -14.15 -23.41 7.01
C ASP A 32 -15.24 -23.92 6.05
N GLU A 33 -16.49 -23.98 6.52
CA GLU A 33 -17.69 -24.32 5.76
C GLU A 33 -18.12 -23.22 4.76
N GLN A 34 -17.54 -22.01 4.87
CA GLN A 34 -17.84 -20.84 4.03
C GLN A 34 -19.31 -20.37 4.12
N THR A 35 -19.93 -20.57 5.28
CA THR A 35 -21.35 -20.23 5.51
C THR A 35 -21.54 -18.99 6.36
N ASP A 36 -20.59 -18.67 7.25
CA ASP A 36 -20.72 -17.55 8.18
C ASP A 36 -19.35 -16.99 8.58
N ALA A 37 -19.35 -15.77 9.13
CA ALA A 37 -18.18 -15.10 9.66
C ALA A 37 -18.45 -14.54 11.06
N TYR A 38 -17.58 -14.86 12.02
CA TYR A 38 -17.73 -14.41 13.41
C TYR A 38 -16.80 -13.23 13.71
N LEU A 39 -17.28 -12.29 14.53
CA LEU A 39 -16.47 -11.17 15.00
C LEU A 39 -15.31 -11.68 15.87
N SER A 40 -14.09 -11.25 15.56
CA SER A 40 -12.87 -11.54 16.34
C SER A 40 -12.16 -10.24 16.73
N LEU A 41 -11.98 -10.05 18.03
CA LEU A 41 -11.24 -8.89 18.57
C LEU A 41 -9.72 -9.07 18.42
N ALA A 42 -9.24 -10.30 18.60
CA ALA A 42 -7.81 -10.62 18.66
C ALA A 42 -7.19 -10.89 17.28
N GLY A 43 -7.99 -11.10 16.24
CA GLY A 43 -7.51 -11.64 14.97
C GLY A 43 -7.32 -13.15 15.06
N ASP A 44 -6.58 -13.73 14.12
CA ASP A 44 -6.29 -15.18 14.06
C ASP A 44 -5.16 -15.48 13.04
N TYR A 45 -4.76 -16.74 12.93
CA TYR A 45 -3.93 -17.23 11.86
C TYR A 45 -4.56 -18.42 11.15
N LYS A 46 -4.66 -18.35 9.82
CA LYS A 46 -5.16 -19.46 9.01
C LYS A 46 -4.09 -19.99 8.06
N GLN A 47 -3.96 -21.31 7.98
CA GLN A 47 -3.18 -21.91 6.90
C GLN A 47 -3.97 -21.76 5.60
N VAL A 48 -3.36 -21.11 4.61
CA VAL A 48 -3.94 -20.95 3.27
C VAL A 48 -3.01 -21.57 2.25
N GLY A 49 -3.60 -22.21 1.24
CA GLY A 49 -2.87 -22.77 0.12
C GLY A 49 -3.60 -22.47 -1.18
N TRP A 50 -2.83 -22.23 -2.24
CA TRP A 50 -3.36 -21.98 -3.58
C TRP A 50 -2.39 -22.52 -4.64
N THR A 51 -2.88 -22.62 -5.87
CA THR A 51 -2.05 -22.93 -7.04
C THR A 51 -1.97 -21.68 -7.89
N ASP A 52 -0.77 -21.26 -8.27
CA ASP A 52 -0.59 -20.12 -9.17
C ASP A 52 -0.90 -20.47 -10.64
N GLU A 53 -0.81 -19.47 -11.52
CA GLU A 53 -1.09 -19.64 -12.96
C GLU A 53 -0.11 -20.59 -13.66
N ALA A 54 1.10 -20.77 -13.10
CA ALA A 54 2.11 -21.70 -13.59
C ALA A 54 1.90 -23.13 -13.05
N GLY A 55 0.85 -23.38 -12.25
CA GLY A 55 0.56 -24.69 -11.68
C GLY A 55 1.36 -25.03 -10.42
N LYS A 56 2.14 -24.08 -9.88
CA LYS A 56 2.92 -24.28 -8.65
C LYS A 56 2.03 -24.11 -7.43
N LYS A 57 2.11 -25.06 -6.50
CA LYS A 57 1.42 -25.00 -5.22
C LYS A 57 2.16 -24.08 -4.24
N HIS A 58 1.40 -23.22 -3.58
CA HIS A 58 1.86 -22.32 -2.53
C HIS A 58 1.08 -22.59 -1.25
N SER A 59 1.71 -22.29 -0.11
CA SER A 59 1.08 -22.40 1.20
C SER A 59 1.73 -21.40 2.16
N LEU A 60 0.93 -20.71 2.96
CA LEU A 60 1.43 -19.80 3.99
C LEU A 60 0.48 -19.72 5.18
N LYS A 61 1.02 -19.28 6.32
CA LYS A 61 0.24 -18.93 7.51
C LYS A 61 -0.24 -17.48 7.39
N TYR A 62 -1.48 -17.31 6.94
CA TYR A 62 -2.13 -16.02 6.77
C TYR A 62 -2.41 -15.41 8.14
N ALA A 63 -2.11 -14.12 8.31
CA ALA A 63 -2.32 -13.41 9.57
C ALA A 63 -3.54 -12.50 9.43
N ILE A 64 -4.57 -12.77 10.20
CA ILE A 64 -5.79 -11.97 10.30
C ILE A 64 -5.57 -10.96 11.44
N PRO A 65 -5.51 -9.65 11.16
CA PRO A 65 -5.22 -8.66 12.19
C PRO A 65 -6.41 -8.48 13.15
N GLY A 66 -6.12 -8.38 14.44
CA GLY A 66 -7.10 -7.97 15.43
C GLY A 66 -7.50 -6.50 15.29
N ILE A 67 -8.59 -6.11 15.96
CA ILE A 67 -9.20 -4.78 15.83
C ILE A 67 -8.21 -3.66 16.18
N LEU A 68 -7.39 -3.85 17.22
CA LEU A 68 -6.39 -2.86 17.63
C LEU A 68 -5.24 -2.73 16.60
N GLN A 69 -4.94 -3.80 15.86
CA GLN A 69 -3.89 -3.80 14.84
C GLN A 69 -4.34 -3.08 13.56
N CYS A 70 -5.64 -2.89 13.34
CA CYS A 70 -6.13 -2.09 12.22
C CYS A 70 -5.58 -0.65 12.28
N LYS A 71 -5.43 -0.09 13.49
CA LYS A 71 -4.85 1.23 13.71
C LYS A 71 -3.41 1.35 13.18
N SER A 72 -2.63 0.25 13.16
CA SER A 72 -1.24 0.28 12.67
C SER A 72 -1.10 0.79 11.24
N CYS A 73 -2.13 0.61 10.39
CA CYS A 73 -2.16 1.18 9.04
C CYS A 73 -3.16 2.33 8.94
N HIS A 74 -4.29 2.25 9.64
CA HIS A 74 -5.39 3.21 9.54
C HIS A 74 -5.24 4.43 10.46
N GLU A 75 -4.09 4.64 11.09
CA GLU A 75 -3.86 5.85 11.89
C GLU A 75 -3.59 7.06 11.00
N PHE A 76 -4.36 8.12 11.23
CA PHE A 76 -4.14 9.46 10.69
C PHE A 76 -4.35 10.48 11.81
N ASN A 77 -3.31 11.23 12.18
CA ASN A 77 -3.35 12.17 13.31
C ASN A 77 -3.90 11.54 14.61
N LEU A 78 -3.41 10.35 14.95
CA LEU A 78 -3.78 9.56 16.14
C LEU A 78 -5.22 8.99 16.13
N GLN A 79 -6.02 9.26 15.10
CA GLN A 79 -7.37 8.73 14.89
C GLN A 79 -7.38 7.61 13.86
N ILE A 80 -8.38 6.73 13.92
CA ILE A 80 -8.61 5.73 12.86
C ILE A 80 -9.32 6.43 11.71
N GLU A 81 -8.79 6.28 10.49
CA GLU A 81 -9.37 6.80 9.25
C GLU A 81 -9.28 5.74 8.13
N PRO A 82 -10.22 5.76 7.16
CA PRO A 82 -10.13 4.89 5.99
C PRO A 82 -8.89 5.16 5.15
N ILE A 83 -8.17 4.09 4.81
CA ILE A 83 -7.17 4.12 3.74
C ILE A 83 -7.90 3.75 2.46
N GLY A 84 -8.24 4.76 1.67
CA GLY A 84 -8.95 4.59 0.41
C GLY A 84 -8.14 5.12 -0.78
N PRO A 85 -8.61 4.86 -2.00
CA PRO A 85 -8.08 5.57 -3.16
C PRO A 85 -8.29 7.06 -2.95
N SER A 86 -7.22 7.84 -3.10
CA SER A 86 -7.27 9.30 -3.12
C SER A 86 -7.64 9.79 -4.52
N ALA A 87 -8.10 11.04 -4.63
CA ALA A 87 -8.49 11.61 -5.93
C ALA A 87 -7.38 11.49 -6.98
N ARG A 88 -6.10 11.64 -6.58
CA ARG A 88 -4.95 11.48 -7.48
C ARG A 88 -4.78 10.08 -8.07
N HIS A 89 -5.17 9.04 -7.34
CA HIS A 89 -5.15 7.67 -7.85
C HIS A 89 -6.29 7.40 -8.85
N MET A 90 -7.38 8.16 -8.74
CA MET A 90 -8.58 8.00 -9.56
C MET A 90 -8.69 9.03 -10.68
N ASN A 91 -7.83 10.05 -10.74
CA ASN A 91 -7.86 11.04 -11.82
C ASN A 91 -7.24 10.45 -13.10
N LYS A 92 -7.91 9.44 -13.67
CA LYS A 92 -7.48 8.68 -14.83
C LYS A 92 -8.64 8.50 -15.79
N THR A 93 -8.30 8.41 -17.07
CA THR A 93 -9.25 8.20 -18.14
C THR A 93 -9.31 6.73 -18.50
N TYR A 94 -10.51 6.19 -18.64
CA TYR A 94 -10.75 4.82 -19.03
C TYR A 94 -11.73 4.78 -20.21
N THR A 95 -11.53 3.81 -21.10
CA THR A 95 -12.45 3.54 -22.20
C THR A 95 -13.43 2.44 -21.79
N PHE A 96 -14.72 2.76 -21.75
CA PHE A 96 -15.81 1.82 -21.50
C PHE A 96 -16.79 1.89 -22.67
N ASN A 97 -17.10 0.75 -23.31
CA ASN A 97 -18.05 0.68 -24.44
C ASN A 97 -17.77 1.73 -25.55
N ASN A 98 -16.50 1.91 -25.93
CA ASN A 98 -16.03 2.92 -26.89
C ASN A 98 -16.17 4.39 -26.45
N GLU A 99 -16.58 4.65 -25.21
CA GLU A 99 -16.58 5.99 -24.62
C GLU A 99 -15.37 6.16 -23.70
N THR A 100 -14.62 7.22 -23.92
CA THR A 100 -13.44 7.55 -23.11
C THR A 100 -13.84 8.62 -22.10
N VAL A 101 -13.81 8.26 -20.81
CA VAL A 101 -14.28 9.13 -19.72
C VAL A 101 -13.31 9.09 -18.54
N ASN A 102 -13.11 10.25 -17.90
CA ASN A 102 -12.37 10.33 -16.64
C ASN A 102 -13.16 9.67 -15.50
N GLN A 103 -12.51 8.83 -14.70
CA GLN A 103 -13.15 8.06 -13.63
C GLN A 103 -13.82 8.96 -12.57
N LEU A 104 -13.22 10.09 -12.18
CA LEU A 104 -13.83 11.01 -11.22
C LEU A 104 -15.08 11.69 -11.81
N VAL A 105 -15.02 12.11 -13.06
CA VAL A 105 -16.16 12.69 -13.80
C VAL A 105 -17.28 11.67 -13.93
N TYR A 106 -16.93 10.42 -14.25
CA TYR A 106 -17.88 9.31 -14.31
C TYR A 106 -18.54 9.05 -12.95
N LEU A 107 -17.77 9.01 -11.86
CA LEU A 107 -18.33 8.83 -10.52
C LEU A 107 -19.23 10.01 -10.11
N GLN A 108 -18.89 11.23 -10.51
CA GLN A 108 -19.74 12.40 -10.30
C GLN A 108 -21.06 12.29 -11.08
N SER A 109 -21.03 11.91 -12.36
CA SER A 109 -22.26 11.75 -13.18
C SER A 109 -23.20 10.67 -12.64
N ARG A 110 -22.67 9.69 -11.90
CA ARG A 110 -23.42 8.64 -11.19
C ARG A 110 -23.82 9.02 -9.76
N GLY A 111 -23.59 10.27 -9.35
CA GLY A 111 -23.96 10.80 -8.03
C GLY A 111 -23.13 10.24 -6.87
N LYS A 112 -21.97 9.62 -7.13
CA LYS A 112 -21.09 9.05 -6.11
C LYS A 112 -20.15 10.08 -5.49
N ILE A 113 -19.84 11.14 -6.22
CA ILE A 113 -19.03 12.27 -5.76
C ILE A 113 -19.86 13.55 -5.84
N ARG A 114 -19.82 14.37 -4.79
CA ARG A 114 -20.41 15.70 -4.76
C ARG A 114 -19.29 16.74 -4.77
N LYS A 115 -19.53 17.91 -5.38
CA LYS A 115 -18.58 19.05 -5.41
C LYS A 115 -17.17 18.68 -5.95
N LEU A 116 -17.10 17.94 -7.06
CA LEU A 116 -15.82 17.67 -7.72
C LEU A 116 -15.21 18.99 -8.24
N PRO A 117 -13.97 19.35 -7.88
CA PRO A 117 -13.24 20.47 -8.47
C PRO A 117 -13.04 20.31 -9.99
N ALA A 118 -12.56 21.35 -10.66
CA ALA A 118 -12.16 21.25 -12.07
C ALA A 118 -11.13 20.12 -12.23
N ILE A 119 -11.31 19.24 -13.21
CA ILE A 119 -10.53 18.01 -13.30
C ILE A 119 -9.01 18.27 -13.45
N ASP A 120 -8.65 19.34 -14.15
CA ASP A 120 -7.26 19.77 -14.37
C ASP A 120 -6.59 20.31 -13.09
N SER A 121 -7.38 20.64 -12.06
CA SER A 121 -6.86 21.05 -10.74
C SER A 121 -6.56 19.88 -9.80
N ILE A 122 -7.02 18.67 -10.16
CA ILE A 122 -6.81 17.47 -9.36
C ILE A 122 -5.52 16.81 -9.86
N PRO A 123 -4.51 16.57 -9.02
CA PRO A 123 -3.31 15.85 -9.46
C PRO A 123 -3.67 14.47 -10.02
N SER A 124 -2.88 13.97 -10.96
CA SER A 124 -2.94 12.57 -11.40
C SER A 124 -1.58 11.94 -11.17
N ILE A 125 -1.57 10.66 -10.83
CA ILE A 125 -0.32 9.92 -10.58
C ILE A 125 -0.21 8.74 -11.55
N ALA A 126 1.03 8.42 -11.92
CA ALA A 126 1.32 7.36 -12.88
C ALA A 126 0.70 6.02 -12.49
N ASP A 127 0.38 5.22 -13.49
CA ASP A 127 0.24 3.78 -13.30
C ASP A 127 1.65 3.17 -13.28
N TRP A 128 2.03 2.56 -12.16
CA TRP A 128 3.37 1.99 -11.99
C TRP A 128 3.68 0.88 -13.00
N SER A 129 2.66 0.25 -13.59
CA SER A 129 2.81 -0.78 -14.63
C SER A 129 2.82 -0.21 -16.05
N ASN A 130 2.47 1.07 -16.24
CA ASN A 130 2.45 1.69 -17.56
C ASN A 130 3.82 2.31 -17.89
N HIS A 131 4.52 1.71 -18.85
CA HIS A 131 5.87 2.10 -19.28
C HIS A 131 5.91 3.39 -20.13
N SER A 132 4.76 3.99 -20.45
CA SER A 132 4.75 5.32 -21.08
C SER A 132 5.11 6.44 -20.10
N TYR A 133 5.00 6.20 -18.79
CA TYR A 133 5.48 7.10 -17.74
C TYR A 133 6.96 6.86 -17.46
N SER A 134 7.65 7.89 -16.98
CA SER A 134 9.04 7.77 -16.56
C SER A 134 9.21 6.82 -15.37
N LEU A 135 10.42 6.28 -15.22
CA LEU A 135 10.76 5.41 -14.10
C LEU A 135 10.56 6.09 -12.74
N ASP A 136 10.86 7.40 -12.64
CA ASP A 136 10.64 8.17 -11.43
C ASP A 136 9.14 8.25 -11.10
N GLU A 137 8.30 8.70 -12.05
CA GLU A 137 6.85 8.81 -11.83
C GLU A 137 6.23 7.49 -11.40
N ARG A 138 6.61 6.38 -12.04
CA ARG A 138 6.13 5.03 -11.70
C ARG A 138 6.56 4.60 -10.30
N SER A 139 7.80 4.86 -9.93
CA SER A 139 8.36 4.47 -8.63
C SER A 139 7.78 5.30 -7.49
N ARG A 140 7.63 6.60 -7.70
CA ARG A 140 6.94 7.52 -6.77
C ARG A 140 5.47 7.12 -6.61
N ALA A 141 4.80 6.74 -7.69
CA ALA A 141 3.42 6.23 -7.62
C ALA A 141 3.30 4.94 -6.80
N TYR A 142 4.23 4.00 -7.01
CA TYR A 142 4.27 2.76 -6.27
C TYR A 142 4.50 2.99 -4.77
N LEU A 143 5.43 3.89 -4.42
CA LEU A 143 5.71 4.24 -3.02
C LEU A 143 4.54 5.01 -2.38
N ASP A 144 3.86 5.90 -3.10
CA ASP A 144 2.70 6.64 -2.57
C ASP A 144 1.58 5.69 -2.15
N ILE A 145 1.15 4.81 -3.05
CA ILE A 145 0.02 3.92 -2.78
C ILE A 145 0.36 2.84 -1.74
N ASN A 146 1.57 2.30 -1.75
CA ASN A 146 1.95 1.17 -0.87
C ASN A 146 2.56 1.58 0.46
N CYS A 147 3.14 2.78 0.58
CA CYS A 147 3.93 3.16 1.75
C CYS A 147 3.49 4.48 2.38
N ALA A 148 3.01 5.45 1.60
CA ALA A 148 2.84 6.81 2.09
C ALA A 148 1.69 7.00 3.08
N HIS A 149 0.74 6.07 3.16
CA HIS A 149 -0.27 6.11 4.23
C HIS A 149 0.39 6.04 5.62
N CYS A 150 1.48 5.27 5.76
CA CYS A 150 2.30 5.25 6.97
C CYS A 150 3.40 6.32 6.96
N HIS A 151 4.12 6.41 5.84
CA HIS A 151 5.28 7.29 5.65
C HIS A 151 4.86 8.68 5.18
N ARG A 152 4.20 9.41 6.08
CA ARG A 152 3.77 10.81 5.93
C ARG A 152 3.71 11.51 7.28
N LYS A 153 3.56 12.84 7.28
CA LYS A 153 3.55 13.67 8.50
C LYS A 153 2.46 13.27 9.51
N GLU A 154 1.30 12.88 9.01
CA GLU A 154 0.13 12.52 9.82
C GLU A 154 0.05 11.02 10.12
N GLY A 155 0.91 10.21 9.49
CA GLY A 155 0.86 8.75 9.54
C GLY A 155 1.68 8.16 10.69
N PRO A 156 1.49 6.87 10.97
CA PRO A 156 2.15 6.17 12.09
C PRO A 156 3.69 6.16 11.99
N ALA A 157 4.27 6.20 10.78
CA ALA A 157 5.71 6.20 10.60
C ALA A 157 6.34 7.60 10.62
N LYS A 158 5.60 8.66 11.01
CA LYS A 158 6.07 10.06 10.97
C LYS A 158 7.41 10.31 11.66
N ASN A 159 7.66 9.62 12.78
CA ASN A 159 8.90 9.78 13.57
C ASN A 159 10.15 9.29 12.82
N SER A 160 10.00 8.52 11.73
CA SER A 160 11.11 8.14 10.87
C SER A 160 11.68 9.30 10.06
N GLY A 161 10.88 10.36 9.85
CA GLY A 161 11.17 11.46 8.94
C GLY A 161 11.26 11.05 7.46
N LEU A 162 10.91 9.81 7.12
CA LEU A 162 10.85 9.30 5.75
C LEU A 162 9.43 9.50 5.23
N TYR A 163 9.24 10.43 4.29
CA TYR A 163 7.94 10.69 3.67
C TYR A 163 7.94 10.28 2.20
N LEU A 164 6.99 9.42 1.87
CA LEU A 164 6.89 8.75 0.58
C LEU A 164 5.67 9.18 -0.22
N THR A 165 5.01 10.28 0.19
CA THR A 165 3.91 10.82 -0.58
C THR A 165 4.39 11.35 -1.93
N ALA A 166 3.57 11.22 -2.95
CA ALA A 166 3.92 11.61 -4.32
C ALA A 166 4.31 13.09 -4.44
N GLU A 167 3.66 13.95 -3.65
CA GLU A 167 3.91 15.39 -3.64
C GLU A 167 5.20 15.82 -2.95
N GLU A 168 5.83 14.97 -2.13
CA GLU A 168 7.09 15.31 -1.48
C GLU A 168 8.21 15.45 -2.52
N GLN A 169 8.94 16.56 -2.48
CA GLN A 169 10.01 16.91 -3.42
C GLN A 169 11.37 17.04 -2.72
N ASN A 170 11.39 17.15 -1.39
CA ASN A 170 12.63 17.24 -0.64
C ASN A 170 13.32 15.86 -0.63
N GLN A 171 14.43 15.77 -1.36
CA GLN A 171 15.19 14.54 -1.53
C GLN A 171 15.65 13.90 -0.21
N SER A 172 16.05 14.70 0.78
CA SER A 172 16.44 14.17 2.09
C SER A 172 15.24 13.54 2.79
N VAL A 173 14.07 14.20 2.75
CA VAL A 173 12.83 13.70 3.35
C VAL A 173 12.31 12.44 2.64
N ILE A 174 12.54 12.33 1.32
CA ILE A 174 12.28 11.13 0.53
C ILE A 174 13.19 9.95 0.93
N GLY A 175 14.29 10.22 1.62
CA GLY A 175 15.22 9.19 2.10
C GLY A 175 16.57 9.16 1.39
N ILE A 176 16.81 10.04 0.41
CA ILE A 176 18.07 10.05 -0.37
C ILE A 176 19.22 10.48 0.53
N LEU A 177 20.16 9.57 0.76
CA LEU A 177 21.30 9.73 1.67
C LEU A 177 20.91 10.18 3.09
N LYS A 178 19.67 9.88 3.49
CA LYS A 178 19.15 10.19 4.83
C LYS A 178 19.40 9.02 5.76
N SER A 179 20.02 9.28 6.91
CA SER A 179 20.21 8.25 7.92
C SER A 179 18.87 7.85 8.57
N PRO A 180 18.69 6.56 8.91
CA PRO A 180 17.47 6.10 9.55
C PRO A 180 17.37 6.67 10.97
N VAL A 181 16.21 7.26 11.30
CA VAL A 181 15.94 7.75 12.67
C VAL A 181 15.31 6.65 13.52
N ALA A 182 14.39 5.87 12.93
CA ALA A 182 13.52 4.93 13.65
C ALA A 182 13.52 3.51 13.06
N ALA A 183 14.56 3.11 12.31
CA ALA A 183 14.60 1.80 11.67
C ALA A 183 15.05 0.67 12.62
N GLY A 184 15.85 0.97 13.65
CA GLY A 184 16.36 -0.05 14.59
C GLY A 184 17.02 -1.23 13.86
N ARG A 185 16.65 -2.46 14.24
CA ARG A 185 17.12 -3.68 13.54
C ARG A 185 16.72 -3.74 12.06
N GLY A 186 15.63 -3.06 11.69
CA GLY A 186 15.12 -3.02 10.32
C GLY A 186 16.03 -2.28 9.35
N SER A 187 17.07 -1.57 9.83
CA SER A 187 18.11 -1.03 8.94
C SER A 187 19.01 -2.13 8.34
N GLY A 188 19.08 -3.32 8.95
CA GLY A 188 20.03 -4.35 8.56
C GLY A 188 21.50 -3.92 8.71
N GLY A 189 21.78 -2.88 9.51
CA GLY A 189 23.11 -2.27 9.61
C GLY A 189 23.48 -1.32 8.47
N LEU A 190 22.57 -1.09 7.52
CA LEU A 190 22.77 -0.13 6.43
C LEU A 190 22.67 1.31 6.93
N LYS A 191 23.35 2.22 6.23
CA LYS A 191 23.55 3.61 6.70
C LYS A 191 22.44 4.58 6.31
N TYR A 192 21.77 4.36 5.18
CA TYR A 192 20.84 5.33 4.60
C TYR A 192 19.56 4.67 4.08
N ASP A 193 18.46 5.41 4.12
CA ASP A 193 17.16 4.97 3.64
C ASP A 193 17.23 4.59 2.14
N ILE A 194 17.81 5.49 1.33
CA ILE A 194 18.09 5.30 -0.10
C ILE A 194 19.53 5.74 -0.40
N VAL A 195 20.28 4.89 -1.12
CA VAL A 195 21.64 5.17 -1.62
C VAL A 195 21.60 5.20 -3.15
N PRO A 196 21.72 6.38 -3.79
CA PRO A 196 21.77 6.48 -5.25
C PRO A 196 22.81 5.53 -5.87
N ARG A 197 22.45 4.90 -6.99
CA ARG A 197 23.24 3.88 -7.72
C ARG A 197 23.38 2.54 -7.01
N ASP A 198 23.00 2.41 -5.74
CA ASP A 198 23.23 1.21 -4.92
C ASP A 198 21.95 0.76 -4.17
N PRO A 199 21.08 -0.02 -4.86
CA PRO A 199 19.88 -0.57 -4.23
C PRO A 199 20.20 -1.51 -3.06
N ASP A 200 21.32 -2.24 -3.10
CA ASP A 200 21.65 -3.23 -2.07
C ASP A 200 22.16 -2.56 -0.78
N ALA A 201 22.72 -1.36 -0.89
CA ALA A 201 23.05 -0.51 0.25
C ALA A 201 21.86 0.30 0.81
N SER A 202 20.66 0.19 0.21
CA SER A 202 19.48 0.98 0.58
C SER A 202 18.56 0.24 1.56
N ILE A 203 18.26 0.85 2.71
CA ILE A 203 17.37 0.24 3.74
C ILE A 203 15.99 -0.09 3.16
N VAL A 204 15.43 0.78 2.32
CA VAL A 204 14.09 0.56 1.72
C VAL A 204 14.04 -0.79 0.99
N ILE A 205 15.04 -1.10 0.16
CA ILE A 205 15.11 -2.35 -0.59
C ILE A 205 15.32 -3.56 0.34
N HIS A 206 16.20 -3.44 1.33
CA HIS A 206 16.41 -4.49 2.34
C HIS A 206 15.09 -4.87 3.03
N ARG A 207 14.32 -3.87 3.47
CA ARG A 207 13.04 -4.08 4.17
C ARG A 207 11.93 -4.61 3.26
N MET A 208 11.90 -4.19 1.99
CA MET A 208 10.94 -4.72 1.01
C MET A 208 11.19 -6.20 0.70
N ARG A 209 12.46 -6.64 0.64
CA ARG A 209 12.85 -8.03 0.37
C ARG A 209 12.66 -8.97 1.57
N SER A 210 12.72 -8.47 2.79
CA SER A 210 12.64 -9.31 3.99
C SER A 210 11.20 -9.79 4.26
N SER A 211 11.05 -11.01 4.77
CA SER A 211 9.82 -11.52 5.39
C SER A 211 9.97 -11.70 6.91
N GLU A 212 11.12 -11.31 7.46
CA GLU A 212 11.43 -11.41 8.88
C GLU A 212 10.65 -10.33 9.67
N PRO A 213 9.88 -10.72 10.70
CA PRO A 213 9.18 -9.76 11.56
C PRO A 213 10.11 -8.66 12.06
N GLY A 214 9.64 -7.41 12.05
CA GLY A 214 10.41 -6.22 12.47
C GLY A 214 11.59 -5.82 11.58
N VAL A 215 11.82 -6.51 10.46
CA VAL A 215 12.63 -6.01 9.33
C VAL A 215 11.71 -5.72 8.15
N MET A 216 10.82 -6.66 7.84
CA MET A 216 9.83 -6.58 6.76
C MET A 216 9.01 -5.29 6.80
N MET A 217 8.69 -4.76 5.63
CA MET A 217 7.69 -3.71 5.44
C MET A 217 6.61 -4.14 4.43
N PRO A 218 5.32 -3.82 4.64
CA PRO A 218 4.75 -3.32 5.90
C PRO A 218 4.89 -4.34 7.04
N GLU A 219 4.85 -3.88 8.29
CA GLU A 219 5.08 -4.72 9.48
C GLU A 219 3.94 -5.71 9.79
N LEU A 220 2.77 -5.48 9.17
CA LEU A 220 1.55 -6.25 9.35
C LEU A 220 0.92 -6.57 7.99
N GLY A 221 0.19 -7.68 7.91
CA GLY A 221 -0.66 -7.99 6.75
C GLY A 221 0.09 -8.48 5.51
N ARG A 222 1.43 -8.59 5.55
CA ARG A 222 2.24 -9.16 4.48
C ARG A 222 2.90 -10.47 4.89
N ARG A 223 2.93 -11.45 3.99
CA ARG A 223 3.65 -12.73 4.14
C ARG A 223 4.50 -13.12 2.94
N THR A 224 4.33 -12.44 1.82
CA THR A 224 5.08 -12.63 0.58
C THR A 224 5.75 -11.32 0.17
N THR A 225 6.75 -11.37 -0.69
CA THR A 225 7.36 -10.19 -1.30
C THR A 225 6.66 -9.86 -2.61
N HIS A 226 6.55 -8.57 -2.95
CA HIS A 226 6.11 -8.13 -4.26
C HIS A 226 7.34 -7.88 -5.13
N THR A 227 7.70 -8.86 -5.96
CA THR A 227 8.96 -8.88 -6.70
C THR A 227 9.03 -7.72 -7.68
N GLU A 228 7.96 -7.47 -8.41
CA GLU A 228 7.84 -6.42 -9.42
C GLU A 228 8.01 -5.02 -8.82
N GLY A 229 7.46 -4.80 -7.62
CA GLY A 229 7.65 -3.57 -6.87
C GLY A 229 9.09 -3.39 -6.35
N ILE A 230 9.73 -4.48 -5.92
CA ILE A 230 11.14 -4.46 -5.51
C ILE A 230 12.03 -4.14 -6.71
N GLU A 231 11.78 -4.74 -7.87
CA GLU A 231 12.51 -4.50 -9.11
C GLU A 231 12.37 -3.04 -9.55
N LEU A 232 11.13 -2.51 -9.61
CA LEU A 232 10.86 -1.12 -9.96
C LEU A 232 11.65 -0.14 -9.08
N VAL A 233 11.54 -0.27 -7.75
CA VAL A 233 12.23 0.64 -6.82
C VAL A 233 13.75 0.42 -6.86
N SER A 234 14.22 -0.82 -7.08
CA SER A 234 15.64 -1.09 -7.25
C SER A 234 16.20 -0.44 -8.52
N GLU A 235 15.48 -0.50 -9.63
CA GLU A 235 15.87 0.15 -10.89
C GLU A 235 15.90 1.67 -10.72
N TRP A 236 14.86 2.24 -10.11
CA TRP A 236 14.81 3.66 -9.79
C TRP A 236 16.04 4.12 -9.02
N ILE A 237 16.35 3.47 -7.90
CA ILE A 237 17.55 3.77 -7.10
C ILE A 237 18.84 3.61 -7.92
N ARG A 238 18.94 2.57 -8.74
CA ARG A 238 20.11 2.30 -9.59
C ARG A 238 20.36 3.40 -10.61
N THR A 239 19.29 4.05 -11.10
CA THR A 239 19.38 5.11 -12.11
C THR A 239 19.57 6.52 -11.53
N MET A 240 19.32 6.73 -10.22
CA MET A 240 19.50 8.03 -9.56
C MET A 240 20.91 8.58 -9.74
N GLU A 241 21.02 9.87 -10.02
CA GLU A 241 22.32 10.56 -10.00
C GLU A 241 22.84 10.69 -8.56
N LYS A 242 24.16 10.66 -8.41
CA LYS A 242 24.78 11.02 -7.13
C LYS A 242 24.73 12.54 -7.02
N LEU A 243 24.31 13.01 -5.84
CA LEU A 243 24.38 14.43 -5.47
C LEU A 243 25.82 14.90 -5.33
#